data_AF-A0A2V7IZH8-F1
#
_entry.id   AF-A0A2V7IZH8-F1
#
_cell.length_a   1.000
_cell.length_b   1.000
_cell.length_c   1.000
_cell.angle_alpha   90.00
_cell.angle_beta   90.00
_cell.angle_gamma   90.00
#
_symmetry.space_group_name_H-M   'P 1'
#
loop_
_entity.id
_entity.type
_entity.pdbx_description
1 polymer ?
#
loop_
_entity_poly.entity_id
_entity_poly.type
_entity_poly.pdbx_seq_one_letter_code
_entity_poly.pdbx_strand_id
1 'polypeptide(L)'
;MNVETLLQDLRYALRQLARSPGFTAVAVLTLALGIGPNTAIFSLVYGVLLKPLPYPESDRLTGLAETYQGNRSELDVTYDEFRFLEDHNPVFERLAVSADVGFSVFTGDIAERVTSVAILSPGYWMRRFGGDPGVVGRAIALDGRPTVIVGVMPPSFRWLSPVDVWSTMGQVARSIGGGENLHFVGRLKPGVSFEQAQARMQTVMAGFRQEFKPRLPPDVGEQLFPLRQLVVGAVATPVRVLFGAIALVLLIACANLANLLLGRAAARGRELAVRL
;
A
#
# COMPACT_ATOMS: atom_id res chain seq x y z
N MET A 1 -49.77 10.65 9.66
CA MET A 1 -49.31 9.25 9.83
C MET A 1 -48.86 9.13 11.28
N ASN A 2 -49.64 8.46 12.14
CA ASN A 2 -49.43 8.48 13.59
C ASN A 2 -48.34 7.48 13.99
N VAL A 3 -47.56 7.81 15.01
CA VAL A 3 -46.46 6.95 15.53
C VAL A 3 -46.99 5.58 15.97
N GLU A 4 -48.22 5.53 16.48
CA GLU A 4 -48.89 4.31 16.94
C GLU A 4 -49.23 3.33 15.81
N THR A 5 -49.65 3.84 14.65
CA THR A 5 -49.88 3.00 13.45
C THR A 5 -48.56 2.42 12.94
N LEU A 6 -47.48 3.20 12.97
CA LEU A 6 -46.16 2.79 12.54
C LEU A 6 -45.58 1.68 13.45
N LEU A 7 -45.80 1.79 14.77
CA LEU A 7 -45.42 0.77 15.76
C LEU A 7 -46.22 -0.53 15.61
N GLN A 8 -47.51 -0.44 15.32
CA GLN A 8 -48.35 -1.62 15.09
C GLN A 8 -47.92 -2.37 13.82
N ASP A 9 -47.69 -1.65 12.73
CA ASP A 9 -47.23 -2.24 11.46
C ASP A 9 -45.86 -2.93 11.62
N LEU A 10 -44.91 -2.28 12.32
CA LEU A 10 -43.59 -2.85 12.60
C LEU A 10 -43.69 -4.16 13.39
N ARG A 11 -44.55 -4.17 14.41
CA ARG A 11 -44.75 -5.32 15.30
C ARG A 11 -45.47 -6.47 14.58
N TYR A 12 -46.37 -6.15 13.65
CA TYR A 12 -47.04 -7.12 12.81
C TYR A 12 -46.08 -7.76 11.80
N ALA A 13 -45.26 -6.95 11.12
CA ALA A 13 -44.22 -7.40 10.22
C ALA A 13 -43.22 -8.33 10.93
N LEU A 14 -42.76 -7.98 12.13
CA LEU A 14 -41.85 -8.81 12.94
C LEU A 14 -42.44 -10.18 13.28
N ARG A 15 -43.71 -10.26 13.66
CA ARG A 15 -44.39 -11.55 13.90
C ARG A 15 -44.51 -12.37 12.61
N GLN A 16 -44.73 -11.71 11.48
CA GLN A 16 -44.86 -12.38 10.20
C GLN A 16 -43.52 -12.95 9.70
N LEU A 17 -42.41 -12.24 9.96
CA LEU A 17 -41.05 -12.77 9.78
C LEU A 17 -40.78 -13.98 10.70
N ALA A 18 -41.19 -13.93 11.97
CA ALA A 18 -41.02 -15.06 12.91
C ALA A 18 -41.83 -16.31 12.52
N ARG A 19 -42.96 -16.16 11.84
CA ARG A 19 -43.80 -17.27 11.36
C ARG A 19 -43.30 -17.93 10.08
N SER A 20 -42.31 -17.35 9.39
CA SER A 20 -41.81 -17.87 8.11
C SER A 20 -40.29 -18.04 8.08
N PRO A 21 -39.72 -18.87 8.99
CA PRO A 21 -38.30 -18.87 9.32
C PRO A 21 -37.38 -19.14 8.12
N GLY A 22 -37.76 -20.02 7.19
CA GLY A 22 -36.95 -20.30 5.98
C GLY A 22 -36.85 -19.11 5.02
N PHE A 23 -37.93 -18.34 4.85
CA PHE A 23 -37.91 -17.14 4.01
C PHE A 23 -37.15 -16.01 4.67
N THR A 24 -37.37 -15.81 5.97
CA THR A 24 -36.64 -14.82 6.75
C THR A 24 -35.14 -15.10 6.74
N ALA A 25 -34.72 -16.35 6.89
CA ALA A 25 -33.31 -16.74 6.84
C ALA A 25 -32.67 -16.43 5.48
N VAL A 26 -33.32 -16.80 4.37
CA VAL A 26 -32.83 -16.51 3.02
C VAL A 26 -32.77 -15.00 2.77
N ALA A 27 -33.81 -14.25 3.13
CA ALA A 27 -33.85 -12.81 2.95
C ALA A 27 -32.74 -12.09 3.75
N VAL A 28 -32.54 -12.47 5.01
CA VAL A 28 -31.47 -11.93 5.87
C VAL A 28 -30.09 -12.28 5.33
N LEU A 29 -29.86 -13.52 4.89
CA LEU A 29 -28.58 -13.94 4.30
C LEU A 29 -28.28 -13.19 3.00
N THR A 30 -29.26 -13.02 2.11
CA THR A 30 -29.10 -12.25 0.88
C THR A 30 -28.78 -10.78 1.18
N LEU A 31 -29.47 -10.18 2.15
CA LEU A 31 -29.19 -8.81 2.58
C LEU A 31 -27.78 -8.67 3.18
N ALA A 32 -27.39 -9.62 4.03
CA ALA A 32 -26.06 -9.65 4.65
C ALA A 32 -24.94 -9.82 3.62
N LEU A 33 -25.12 -10.70 2.62
CA LEU A 33 -24.19 -10.88 1.51
C LEU A 33 -24.15 -9.70 0.54
N GLY A 34 -25.24 -8.94 0.42
CA GLY A 34 -25.27 -7.71 -0.37
C GLY A 34 -24.61 -6.52 0.32
N ILE A 35 -24.70 -6.42 1.65
CA ILE A 35 -24.17 -5.27 2.39
C ILE A 35 -22.72 -5.53 2.82
N GLY A 36 -22.46 -6.64 3.53
CA GLY A 36 -21.19 -6.87 4.21
C GLY A 36 -19.96 -6.85 3.30
N PRO A 37 -19.90 -7.72 2.27
CA PRO A 37 -18.78 -7.76 1.33
C PRO A 37 -18.58 -6.45 0.58
N ASN A 38 -19.66 -5.80 0.14
CA ASN A 38 -19.58 -4.52 -0.57
C ASN A 38 -19.01 -3.40 0.32
N THR A 39 -19.43 -3.31 1.58
CA THR A 39 -18.87 -2.35 2.55
C THR A 39 -17.41 -2.66 2.88
N ALA A 40 -17.04 -3.94 3.03
CA ALA A 40 -15.67 -4.35 3.31
C ALA A 40 -14.72 -4.01 2.13
N ILE A 41 -15.16 -4.27 0.90
CA ILE A 41 -14.41 -3.90 -0.30
C ILE A 41 -14.28 -2.40 -0.41
N PHE A 42 -15.37 -1.65 -0.25
CA PHE A 42 -15.30 -0.20 -0.36
C PHE A 42 -14.35 0.39 0.69
N SER A 43 -14.31 -0.19 1.90
CA SER A 43 -13.36 0.20 2.94
C SER A 43 -11.91 -0.11 2.55
N LEU A 44 -11.66 -1.27 1.95
CA LEU A 44 -10.33 -1.66 1.45
C LEU A 44 -9.89 -0.76 0.29
N VAL A 45 -10.76 -0.55 -0.69
CA VAL A 45 -10.55 0.35 -1.84
C VAL A 45 -10.31 1.77 -1.35
N TYR A 46 -11.11 2.26 -0.42
CA TYR A 46 -10.93 3.59 0.12
C TYR A 46 -9.59 3.71 0.86
N GLY A 47 -9.23 2.72 1.68
CA GLY A 47 -7.98 2.71 2.44
C GLY A 47 -6.72 2.57 1.59
N VAL A 48 -6.80 1.89 0.44
CA VAL A 48 -5.64 1.58 -0.42
C VAL A 48 -5.56 2.46 -1.66
N LEU A 49 -6.70 2.72 -2.32
CA LEU A 49 -6.78 3.41 -3.62
C LEU A 49 -7.09 4.90 -3.51
N LEU A 50 -7.93 5.29 -2.54
CA LEU A 50 -8.47 6.67 -2.48
C LEU A 50 -7.85 7.51 -1.37
N LYS A 51 -7.35 6.90 -0.29
CA LYS A 51 -6.68 7.64 0.77
C LYS A 51 -5.36 8.18 0.24
N PRO A 52 -5.14 9.51 0.24
CA PRO A 52 -3.86 10.07 -0.18
C PRO A 52 -2.76 9.50 0.73
N LEU A 53 -1.58 9.30 0.17
CA LEU A 53 -0.43 8.87 0.96
C LEU A 53 -0.27 9.82 2.17
N PRO A 54 0.16 9.33 3.35
CA PRO A 54 0.25 10.13 4.58
C PRO A 54 1.44 11.13 4.55
N TYR A 55 1.79 11.64 3.38
CA TYR A 55 2.90 12.55 3.15
C TYR A 55 2.36 13.90 2.62
N PRO A 56 2.83 15.03 3.17
CA PRO A 56 2.51 16.35 2.61
C PRO A 56 2.95 16.45 1.14
N GLU A 57 2.07 16.98 0.30
CA GLU A 57 2.27 17.13 -1.15
C GLU A 57 2.65 15.81 -1.84
N SER A 58 1.93 14.74 -1.49
CA SER A 58 2.19 13.39 -2.01
C SER A 58 2.08 13.27 -3.54
N ASP A 59 1.42 14.21 -4.20
CA ASP A 59 1.32 14.34 -5.65
C ASP A 59 2.68 14.63 -6.30
N ARG A 60 3.62 15.24 -5.55
CA ARG A 60 4.98 15.54 -6.02
C ARG A 60 5.97 14.41 -5.77
N LEU A 61 5.55 13.31 -5.13
CA LEU A 61 6.41 12.18 -4.85
C LEU A 61 6.42 11.19 -6.00
N THR A 62 7.62 10.79 -6.42
CA THR A 62 7.85 9.93 -7.57
C THR A 62 8.82 8.83 -7.23
N GLY A 63 8.56 7.62 -7.73
CA GLY A 63 9.60 6.60 -7.84
C GLY A 63 10.25 6.64 -9.23
N LEU A 64 11.38 5.95 -9.33
CA LEU A 64 12.13 5.71 -10.57
C LEU A 64 12.30 4.20 -10.69
N ALA A 65 12.05 3.66 -11.88
CA ALA A 65 12.26 2.26 -12.20
C ALA A 65 12.80 2.13 -13.62
N GLU A 66 13.58 1.09 -13.84
CA GLU A 66 13.93 0.63 -15.16
C GLU A 66 12.72 -0.05 -15.80
N THR A 67 12.64 0.06 -17.11
CA THR A 67 11.61 -0.59 -17.91
C THR A 67 12.27 -1.49 -18.93
N TYR A 68 11.93 -2.78 -18.93
CA TYR A 68 12.40 -3.73 -19.93
C TYR A 68 11.23 -4.16 -20.81
N GLN A 69 11.33 -3.96 -22.13
CA GLN A 69 10.25 -4.27 -23.10
C GLN A 69 8.88 -3.66 -22.73
N GLY A 70 8.89 -2.48 -22.12
CA GLY A 70 7.68 -1.78 -21.66
C GLY A 70 7.10 -2.27 -20.33
N ASN A 71 7.69 -3.30 -19.70
CA ASN A 71 7.36 -3.72 -18.35
C ASN A 71 8.30 -3.05 -17.33
N ARG A 72 7.71 -2.45 -16.31
CA ARG A 72 8.44 -1.82 -15.20
C ARG A 72 8.98 -2.89 -14.26
N SER A 73 10.25 -2.81 -13.91
CA SER A 73 10.84 -3.66 -12.87
C SER A 73 10.55 -3.07 -11.47
N GLU A 74 10.70 -3.90 -10.43
CA GLU A 74 10.32 -3.54 -9.05
C GLU A 74 11.44 -2.83 -8.27
N LEU A 75 12.70 -2.95 -8.70
CA LEU A 75 13.91 -2.58 -7.96
C LEU A 75 15.06 -2.25 -8.91
N ASP A 76 15.34 -0.97 -9.17
CA ASP A 76 16.18 -0.64 -10.34
C ASP A 76 17.17 0.52 -10.19
N VAL A 77 17.40 1.03 -8.98
CA VAL A 77 18.41 2.09 -8.80
C VAL A 77 19.62 1.52 -8.08
N THR A 78 20.76 1.58 -8.73
CA THR A 78 22.08 1.30 -8.16
C THR A 78 22.54 2.47 -7.29
N TYR A 79 23.53 2.22 -6.43
CA TYR A 79 24.14 3.29 -5.65
C TYR A 79 24.80 4.37 -6.54
N ASP A 80 25.43 3.94 -7.64
CA ASP A 80 26.11 4.85 -8.56
C ASP A 80 25.12 5.72 -9.34
N GLU A 81 23.97 5.16 -9.74
CA GLU A 81 22.85 5.93 -10.32
C GLU A 81 22.31 6.95 -9.33
N PHE A 82 22.11 6.55 -8.07
CA PHE A 82 21.65 7.46 -7.03
C PHE A 82 22.65 8.61 -6.82
N ARG A 83 23.95 8.31 -6.72
CA ARG A 83 25.01 9.34 -6.60
C ARG A 83 25.01 10.28 -7.80
N PHE A 84 24.93 9.73 -9.01
CA PHE A 84 24.88 10.53 -10.22
C PHE A 84 23.65 11.45 -10.24
N LEU A 85 22.48 10.94 -9.85
CA LEU A 85 21.26 11.74 -9.70
C LEU A 85 21.41 12.81 -8.63
N GLU A 86 22.05 12.52 -7.50
CA GLU A 86 22.32 13.50 -6.45
C GLU A 86 23.10 14.70 -7.00
N ASP A 87 24.10 14.45 -7.84
CA ASP A 87 24.95 15.48 -8.43
C ASP A 87 24.33 16.19 -9.65
N HIS A 88 23.52 15.48 -10.45
CA HIS A 88 23.04 15.93 -11.75
C HIS A 88 21.52 16.09 -11.85
N ASN A 89 20.75 16.08 -10.75
CA ASN A 89 19.29 16.19 -10.81
C ASN A 89 18.80 17.63 -11.10
N PRO A 90 18.00 17.85 -12.16
CA PRO A 90 17.43 19.17 -12.43
C PRO A 90 16.02 19.34 -11.84
N VAL A 91 15.34 18.26 -11.47
CA VAL A 91 13.88 18.24 -11.24
C VAL A 91 13.45 17.93 -9.81
N PHE A 92 14.34 17.40 -8.98
CA PHE A 92 14.00 17.00 -7.63
C PHE A 92 14.42 18.06 -6.61
N GLU A 93 13.56 18.29 -5.62
CA GLU A 93 13.86 19.10 -4.45
C GLU A 93 14.64 18.28 -3.42
N ARG A 94 14.24 17.02 -3.25
CA ARG A 94 14.88 16.06 -2.34
C ARG A 94 14.83 14.67 -2.94
N LEU A 95 15.89 13.92 -2.67
CA LEU A 95 16.05 12.53 -3.05
C LEU A 95 16.21 11.67 -1.81
N ALA A 96 15.66 10.47 -1.85
CA ALA A 96 15.86 9.45 -0.84
C ALA A 96 15.93 8.09 -1.52
N VAL A 97 16.75 7.22 -0.96
CA VAL A 97 16.83 5.81 -1.35
C VAL A 97 16.75 4.95 -0.10
N SER A 98 16.10 3.80 -0.22
CA SER A 98 16.07 2.77 0.82
C SER A 98 16.44 1.42 0.24
N ALA A 99 17.16 0.63 1.03
CA ALA A 99 17.37 -0.79 0.77
C ALA A 99 16.72 -1.59 1.90
N ASP A 100 16.02 -2.66 1.56
CA ASP A 100 15.50 -3.59 2.57
C ASP A 100 16.63 -4.54 2.98
N VAL A 101 17.21 -4.29 4.16
CA VAL A 101 18.29 -5.09 4.73
C VAL A 101 17.96 -5.44 6.18
N GLY A 102 18.11 -6.72 6.52
CA GLY A 102 18.01 -7.19 7.89
C GLY A 102 19.35 -7.02 8.61
N PHE A 103 19.36 -6.32 9.74
CA PHE A 103 20.55 -6.13 10.56
C PHE A 103 20.47 -6.89 11.88
N SER A 104 21.57 -7.51 12.30
CA SER A 104 21.68 -8.03 13.68
C SER A 104 22.15 -6.93 14.62
N VAL A 105 21.41 -6.72 15.72
CA VAL A 105 21.70 -5.65 16.70
C VAL A 105 22.36 -6.19 17.96
N PHE A 106 23.62 -5.79 18.18
CA PHE A 106 24.34 -6.05 19.43
C PHE A 106 24.58 -4.75 20.21
N THR A 107 24.66 -4.84 21.54
CA THR A 107 25.06 -3.73 22.41
C THR A 107 26.38 -4.14 23.05
N GLY A 108 27.50 -3.55 22.64
CA GLY A 108 28.83 -3.94 23.11
C GLY A 108 29.95 -3.02 22.61
N ASP A 109 31.01 -2.91 23.41
CA ASP A 109 32.01 -1.85 23.38
C ASP A 109 33.33 -2.30 22.75
N ILE A 110 33.54 -2.12 21.43
CA ILE A 110 34.78 -1.57 20.81
C ILE A 110 34.44 -1.16 19.35
N ALA A 111 34.89 0.01 18.89
CA ALA A 111 34.52 0.61 17.61
C ALA A 111 35.70 1.27 16.88
N GLU A 112 36.00 0.83 15.65
CA GLU A 112 36.83 1.59 14.70
C GLU A 112 35.97 2.60 13.94
N ARG A 113 36.57 3.75 13.58
CA ARG A 113 35.86 5.00 13.27
C ARG A 113 35.30 5.03 11.83
N VAL A 114 34.07 4.60 11.66
CA VAL A 114 33.19 4.99 10.54
C VAL A 114 32.00 5.73 11.13
N THR A 115 31.75 6.97 10.72
CA THR A 115 30.61 7.77 11.23
C THR A 115 29.30 7.27 10.61
N SER A 116 28.83 6.12 11.08
CA SER A 116 27.49 5.61 10.78
C SER A 116 26.50 6.12 11.82
N VAL A 117 25.35 6.60 11.37
CA VAL A 117 24.28 7.07 12.24
C VAL A 117 22.99 6.30 11.98
N ALA A 118 22.23 6.04 13.04
CA ALA A 118 20.96 5.33 13.01
C ALA A 118 19.81 6.21 13.49
N ILE A 119 18.65 6.09 12.83
CA ILE A 119 17.37 6.59 13.31
C ILE A 119 16.48 5.38 13.57
N LEU A 120 15.93 5.27 14.77
CA LEU A 120 15.06 4.15 15.14
C LEU A 120 13.61 4.41 14.74
N SER A 121 12.88 3.35 14.42
CA SER A 121 11.42 3.42 14.34
C SER A 121 10.79 3.46 15.74
N PRO A 122 9.60 4.08 15.89
CA PRO A 122 8.92 4.12 17.18
C PRO A 122 8.66 2.72 17.74
N GLY A 123 8.28 1.77 16.88
CA GLY A 123 8.00 0.40 17.26
C GLY A 123 9.25 -0.31 17.76
N TYR A 124 10.38 -0.17 17.06
CA TYR A 124 11.64 -0.79 17.46
C TYR A 124 12.18 -0.17 18.75
N TRP A 125 12.15 1.16 18.85
CA TRP A 125 12.53 1.89 20.06
C TRP A 125 11.74 1.43 21.30
N MET A 126 10.42 1.28 21.16
CA MET A 126 9.58 0.78 22.24
C MET A 126 9.90 -0.67 22.63
N ARG A 127 9.99 -1.58 21.65
CA ARG A 127 10.24 -3.02 21.90
C ARG A 127 11.62 -3.28 22.49
N ARG A 128 12.65 -2.56 22.00
CA ARG A 128 14.06 -2.87 22.32
C ARG A 128 14.63 -2.02 23.46
N PHE A 129 14.16 -0.79 23.60
CA PHE A 129 14.68 0.18 24.56
C PHE A 129 13.61 0.69 25.54
N GLY A 130 12.39 0.13 25.51
CA GLY A 130 11.33 0.49 26.45
C GLY A 130 10.85 1.93 26.33
N GLY A 131 11.14 2.61 25.21
CA GLY A 131 10.84 4.03 25.07
C GLY A 131 11.81 4.95 25.81
N ASP A 132 13.04 4.52 26.12
CA ASP A 132 14.06 5.34 26.78
C ASP A 132 14.51 6.52 25.88
N PRO A 133 14.25 7.79 26.26
CA PRO A 133 14.70 8.95 25.49
C PRO A 133 16.23 9.11 25.51
N GLY A 134 16.91 8.53 26.50
CA GLY A 134 18.37 8.50 26.62
C GLY A 134 19.05 7.53 25.65
N VAL A 135 18.32 6.97 24.69
CA VAL A 135 18.87 6.14 23.62
C VAL A 135 19.64 6.96 22.58
N VAL A 136 19.29 8.24 22.40
CA VAL A 136 19.99 9.15 21.48
C VAL A 136 21.40 9.40 22.00
N GLY A 137 22.39 9.26 21.13
CA GLY A 137 23.82 9.31 21.44
C GLY A 137 24.42 7.96 21.83
N ARG A 138 23.62 6.91 22.06
CA ARG A 138 24.15 5.56 22.31
C ARG A 138 24.58 4.88 21.02
N ALA A 139 25.63 4.07 21.11
CA ALA A 139 26.05 3.20 20.02
C ALA A 139 25.27 1.87 20.06
N ILE A 140 24.85 1.42 18.88
CA ILE A 140 24.37 0.07 18.62
C ILE A 140 25.26 -0.56 17.56
N ALA A 141 25.48 -1.86 17.63
CA ALA A 141 26.10 -2.57 16.53
C ALA A 141 25.02 -2.91 15.48
N LEU A 142 25.18 -2.46 14.24
CA LEU A 142 24.41 -2.91 13.08
C LEU A 142 25.35 -3.74 12.20
N ASP A 143 25.08 -5.04 12.03
CA ASP A 143 25.97 -6.00 11.36
C ASP A 143 27.39 -6.02 11.93
N GLY A 144 27.48 -6.02 13.28
CA GLY A 144 28.76 -6.00 13.98
C GLY A 144 29.49 -4.66 13.91
N ARG A 145 28.88 -3.62 13.31
CA ARG A 145 29.48 -2.28 13.19
C ARG A 145 28.83 -1.27 14.13
N PRO A 146 29.61 -0.57 14.95
CA PRO A 146 29.12 0.49 15.81
C PRO A 146 28.49 1.64 14.99
N THR A 147 27.24 1.95 15.31
CA THR A 147 26.42 3.00 14.70
C THR A 147 25.75 3.80 15.80
N VAL A 148 25.92 5.12 15.79
CA VAL A 148 25.37 6.00 16.83
C VAL A 148 23.91 6.31 16.52
N ILE A 149 23.03 6.12 17.49
CA ILE A 149 21.63 6.52 17.37
C ILE A 149 21.56 8.04 17.46
N VAL A 150 21.10 8.69 16.40
CA VAL A 150 20.96 10.16 16.37
C VAL A 150 19.52 10.62 16.56
N GLY A 151 18.57 9.69 16.54
CA GLY A 151 17.17 10.03 16.78
C GLY A 151 16.21 8.84 16.72
N VAL A 152 14.97 9.13 17.06
CA VAL A 152 13.81 8.25 16.86
C VAL A 152 12.86 8.97 15.92
N MET A 153 12.40 8.27 14.89
CA MET A 153 11.46 8.82 13.92
C MET A 153 10.13 9.19 14.61
N PRO A 154 9.47 10.31 14.26
CA PRO A 154 8.22 10.68 14.90
C PRO A 154 7.12 9.61 14.64
N PRO A 155 6.20 9.37 15.60
CA PRO A 155 5.13 8.38 15.46
C PRO A 155 4.17 8.63 14.29
N SER A 156 4.09 9.88 13.82
CA SER A 156 3.28 10.27 12.67
C SER A 156 3.88 9.85 11.33
N PHE A 157 5.20 9.63 11.28
CA PHE A 157 5.86 9.19 10.07
C PHE A 157 5.60 7.70 9.86
N ARG A 158 4.97 7.37 8.73
CA ARG A 158 4.72 6.00 8.31
C ARG A 158 5.48 5.76 7.03
N TRP A 159 6.39 4.79 7.05
CA TRP A 159 7.05 4.32 5.85
C TRP A 159 6.15 3.34 5.07
N LEU A 160 6.47 3.12 3.79
CA LEU A 160 5.68 2.25 2.91
C LEU A 160 5.75 0.77 3.33
N SER A 161 6.82 0.37 4.01
CA SER A 161 7.03 -0.96 4.60
C SER A 161 7.37 -0.84 6.10
N PRO A 162 7.20 -1.91 6.89
CA PRO A 162 7.69 -1.95 8.27
C PRO A 162 9.22 -1.79 8.28
N VAL A 163 9.71 -0.76 8.98
CA VAL A 163 11.15 -0.49 9.17
C VAL A 163 11.44 -0.39 10.65
N ASP A 164 12.54 -1.01 11.08
CA ASP A 164 13.02 -0.94 12.46
C ASP A 164 14.11 0.14 12.64
N VAL A 165 15.01 0.28 11.67
CA VAL A 165 16.13 1.23 11.72
C VAL A 165 16.41 1.81 10.33
N TRP A 166 16.61 3.12 10.24
CA TRP A 166 17.21 3.79 9.09
C TRP A 166 18.69 4.08 9.39
N SER A 167 19.59 3.78 8.45
CA SER A 167 21.02 4.06 8.58
C SER A 167 21.57 4.75 7.32
N THR A 168 22.82 5.21 7.38
CA THR A 168 23.48 5.89 6.26
C THR A 168 23.77 4.92 5.11
N MET A 169 23.51 5.37 3.88
CA MET A 169 23.70 4.55 2.68
C MET A 169 25.17 4.10 2.49
N GLY A 170 26.15 4.86 2.99
CA GLY A 170 27.57 4.46 2.93
C GLY A 170 27.90 3.19 3.72
N GLN A 171 27.10 2.85 4.74
CA GLN A 171 27.21 1.55 5.44
C GLN A 171 26.63 0.42 4.59
N VAL A 172 25.54 0.70 3.89
CA VAL A 172 24.76 -0.23 3.09
C VAL A 172 25.44 -0.57 1.75
N ALA A 173 26.01 0.43 1.05
CA ALA A 173 26.74 0.23 -0.19
C ALA A 173 27.95 -0.73 -0.05
N ARG A 174 28.49 -0.85 1.17
CA ARG A 174 29.59 -1.79 1.47
C ARG A 174 29.13 -3.20 1.82
N SER A 175 27.87 -3.39 2.24
CA SER A 175 27.32 -4.69 2.62
C SER A 175 26.46 -5.33 1.53
N ILE A 176 25.80 -4.54 0.67
CA ILE A 176 24.86 -5.04 -0.34
C ILE A 176 25.55 -5.53 -1.63
N GLY A 177 26.82 -5.18 -1.86
CA GLY A 177 27.43 -5.34 -3.18
C GLY A 177 26.76 -4.41 -4.20
N GLY A 178 27.44 -4.05 -5.29
CA GLY A 178 26.98 -3.04 -6.24
C GLY A 178 25.79 -3.44 -7.13
N GLY A 179 24.75 -4.09 -6.60
CA GLY A 179 23.54 -4.51 -7.33
C GLY A 179 22.41 -3.48 -7.31
N GLU A 180 21.43 -3.68 -8.21
CA GLU A 180 20.18 -2.91 -8.38
C GLU A 180 19.16 -3.25 -7.29
N ASN A 181 19.37 -2.72 -6.07
CA ASN A 181 18.56 -3.10 -4.90
C ASN A 181 18.02 -1.89 -4.12
N LEU A 182 18.05 -0.68 -4.68
CA LEU A 182 17.56 0.52 -3.99
C LEU A 182 16.18 0.94 -4.51
N HIS A 183 15.26 1.13 -3.57
CA HIS A 183 14.01 1.83 -3.82
C HIS A 183 14.26 3.34 -3.81
N PHE A 184 14.07 3.97 -4.97
CA PHE A 184 14.21 5.42 -5.12
C PHE A 184 12.89 6.16 -4.85
N VAL A 185 12.99 7.26 -4.11
CA VAL A 185 11.91 8.23 -3.93
C VAL A 185 12.44 9.64 -4.13
N GLY A 186 11.90 10.35 -5.12
CA GLY A 186 12.18 11.76 -5.37
C GLY A 186 10.96 12.63 -5.08
N ARG A 187 11.17 13.81 -4.50
CA ARG A 187 10.16 14.88 -4.44
C ARG A 187 10.42 15.87 -5.56
N LEU A 188 9.50 16.03 -6.51
CA LEU A 188 9.62 17.02 -7.58
C LEU A 188 9.65 18.44 -7.02
N LYS A 189 10.41 19.34 -7.63
CA LYS A 189 10.39 20.78 -7.34
C LYS A 189 8.97 21.35 -7.56
N PRO A 190 8.57 22.41 -6.83
CA PRO A 190 7.27 23.04 -7.02
C PRO A 190 7.08 23.48 -8.47
N GLY A 191 5.90 23.19 -9.06
CA GLY A 191 5.55 23.60 -10.42
C GLY A 191 6.12 22.74 -11.56
N VAL A 192 6.93 21.72 -11.27
CA VAL A 192 7.41 20.76 -12.28
C VAL A 192 6.35 19.66 -12.49
N SER A 193 5.82 19.53 -13.70
CA SER A 193 4.88 18.45 -14.01
C SER A 193 5.59 17.09 -14.17
N PHE A 194 4.85 15.99 -14.02
CA PHE A 194 5.39 14.65 -14.26
C PHE A 194 5.97 14.47 -15.67
N GLU A 195 5.30 15.02 -16.68
CA GLU A 195 5.75 14.93 -18.08
C GLU A 195 7.06 15.69 -18.28
N GLN A 196 7.17 16.89 -17.70
CA GLN A 196 8.41 17.67 -17.73
C GLN A 196 9.54 16.96 -16.96
N ALA A 197 9.22 16.36 -15.82
CA ALA A 197 10.18 15.60 -15.04
C ALA A 197 10.69 14.39 -15.81
N GLN A 198 9.79 13.62 -16.44
CA GLN A 198 10.11 12.45 -17.24
C GLN A 198 11.01 12.82 -18.43
N ALA A 199 10.65 13.86 -19.19
CA ALA A 199 11.45 14.30 -20.34
C ALA A 199 12.87 14.74 -19.94
N ARG A 200 13.00 15.50 -18.84
CA ARG A 200 14.31 15.91 -18.32
C ARG A 200 15.12 14.71 -17.80
N MET A 201 14.46 13.77 -17.14
CA MET A 201 15.13 12.59 -16.61
C MET A 201 15.64 11.68 -17.72
N GLN A 202 14.90 11.52 -18.80
CA GLN A 202 15.37 10.80 -19.99
C GLN A 202 16.69 11.38 -20.54
N THR A 203 16.85 12.70 -20.54
CA THR A 203 18.11 13.33 -20.98
C THR A 203 19.25 13.06 -20.00
N VAL A 204 19.02 13.20 -18.70
CA VAL A 204 20.04 13.01 -17.66
C VAL A 204 20.50 11.54 -17.61
N MET A 205 19.55 10.61 -17.69
CA MET A 205 19.79 9.17 -17.63
C MET A 205 20.37 8.59 -18.92
N ALA A 206 20.09 9.21 -20.08
CA ALA A 206 20.80 8.88 -21.31
C ALA A 206 22.31 9.13 -21.19
N GLY A 207 22.71 10.23 -20.52
CA GLY A 207 24.11 10.52 -20.23
C GLY A 207 24.73 9.48 -19.30
N PHE A 208 24.06 9.20 -18.18
CA PHE A 208 24.49 8.16 -17.24
C PHE A 208 24.70 6.81 -17.93
N ARG A 209 23.75 6.39 -18.76
CA ARG A 209 23.82 5.10 -19.47
C ARG A 209 25.00 5.01 -20.43
N GLN A 210 25.28 6.07 -21.16
CA GLN A 210 26.42 6.10 -22.09
C GLN A 210 27.75 5.94 -21.35
N GLU A 211 27.87 6.54 -20.16
CA GLU A 211 29.11 6.54 -19.37
C GLU A 211 29.27 5.25 -18.54
N PHE A 212 28.21 4.82 -17.84
CA PHE A 212 28.30 3.79 -16.80
C PHE A 212 27.66 2.45 -17.20
N LYS A 213 26.68 2.43 -18.11
CA LYS A 213 25.99 1.20 -18.54
C LYS A 213 25.90 1.03 -20.08
N PRO A 214 27.02 1.11 -20.83
CA PRO A 214 26.99 1.07 -22.30
C PRO A 214 26.57 -0.28 -22.90
N ARG A 215 26.53 -1.35 -22.10
CA ARG A 215 26.13 -2.71 -22.51
C ARG A 215 24.63 -2.99 -22.34
N LEU A 216 23.86 -2.07 -21.74
CA LEU A 216 22.43 -2.25 -21.60
C LEU A 216 21.76 -2.31 -22.99
N PRO A 217 20.81 -3.24 -23.19
CA PRO A 217 19.98 -3.26 -24.38
C PRO A 217 19.26 -1.91 -24.61
N PRO A 218 19.07 -1.47 -25.87
CA PRO A 218 18.45 -0.19 -26.18
C PRO A 218 16.97 -0.11 -25.76
N ASP A 219 16.32 -1.24 -25.54
CA ASP A 219 14.93 -1.38 -25.06
C ASP A 219 14.81 -1.27 -23.53
N VAL A 220 15.93 -1.20 -22.79
CA VAL A 220 15.92 -0.82 -21.38
C VAL A 220 15.69 0.70 -21.31
N GLY A 221 14.61 1.11 -20.68
CA GLY A 221 14.24 2.50 -20.44
C GLY A 221 14.24 2.82 -18.95
N GLU A 222 13.93 4.07 -18.63
CA GLU A 222 13.66 4.49 -17.26
C GLU A 222 12.38 5.31 -17.22
N GLN A 223 11.57 5.07 -16.19
CA GLN A 223 10.27 5.68 -16.04
C GLN A 223 10.05 6.18 -14.63
N LEU A 224 9.73 7.47 -14.53
CA LEU A 224 9.14 8.06 -13.36
C LEU A 224 7.68 7.64 -13.25
N PHE A 225 7.27 7.29 -12.04
CA PHE A 225 5.89 7.00 -11.73
C PHE A 225 5.47 7.71 -10.44
N PRO A 226 4.20 8.15 -10.34
CA PRO A 226 3.66 8.67 -9.09
C PRO A 226 3.80 7.63 -7.98
N LEU A 227 4.30 8.02 -6.81
CA LEU A 227 4.58 7.08 -5.71
C LEU A 227 3.32 6.30 -5.29
N ARG A 228 2.12 6.89 -5.45
CA ARG A 228 0.83 6.22 -5.21
C ARG A 228 0.66 4.92 -6.01
N GLN A 229 1.28 4.80 -7.19
CA GLN A 229 1.18 3.60 -8.01
C GLN A 229 1.90 2.39 -7.41
N LEU A 230 2.88 2.58 -6.51
CA LEU A 230 3.49 1.45 -5.79
C LEU A 230 2.50 0.77 -4.84
N VAL A 231 1.64 1.57 -4.20
CA VAL A 231 0.63 1.07 -3.26
C VAL A 231 -0.60 0.53 -4.02
N VAL A 232 -0.98 1.19 -5.12
CA VAL A 232 -2.20 0.89 -5.87
C VAL A 232 -2.01 -0.23 -6.89
N GLY A 233 -0.86 -0.27 -7.59
CA GLY A 233 -0.61 -1.17 -8.72
C GLY A 233 -0.71 -2.64 -8.35
N ALA A 234 -0.17 -3.02 -7.19
CA ALA A 234 -0.20 -4.40 -6.69
C ALA A 234 -1.62 -4.89 -6.33
N VAL A 235 -2.55 -3.99 -6.01
CA VAL A 235 -3.82 -4.35 -5.36
C VAL A 235 -5.01 -4.28 -6.33
N ALA A 236 -4.86 -3.58 -7.45
CA ALA A 236 -5.94 -3.39 -8.43
C ALA A 236 -6.47 -4.70 -9.03
N THR A 237 -5.60 -5.68 -9.32
CA THR A 237 -6.01 -6.95 -9.92
C THR A 237 -6.75 -7.86 -8.93
N PRO A 238 -6.22 -8.14 -7.72
CA PRO A 238 -6.97 -8.89 -6.70
C PRO A 238 -8.33 -8.26 -6.37
N VAL A 239 -8.40 -6.93 -6.28
CA VAL A 239 -9.65 -6.21 -6.01
C VAL A 239 -10.67 -6.41 -7.13
N ARG A 240 -10.25 -6.35 -8.41
CA ARG A 240 -11.15 -6.61 -9.55
C ARG A 240 -11.71 -8.04 -9.53
N VAL A 241 -10.88 -9.03 -9.24
CA VAL A 241 -11.32 -10.43 -9.12
C VAL A 241 -12.31 -10.59 -7.97
N LEU A 242 -12.02 -9.98 -6.82
CA LEU A 242 -12.90 -10.03 -5.65
C LEU A 242 -14.26 -9.37 -5.93
N PHE A 243 -14.29 -8.22 -6.61
CA PHE A 243 -15.53 -7.59 -7.07
C PHE A 243 -16.33 -8.52 -7.99
N GLY A 244 -15.67 -9.17 -8.95
CA GLY A 244 -16.32 -10.13 -9.85
C GLY A 244 -16.93 -11.32 -9.11
N ALA A 245 -16.20 -11.89 -8.15
CA ALA A 245 -16.68 -13.01 -7.34
C ALA A 245 -17.92 -12.61 -6.50
N ILE A 246 -17.91 -11.44 -5.87
CA ILE A 246 -19.05 -10.97 -5.06
C ILE A 246 -20.26 -10.63 -5.92
N ALA A 247 -20.07 -10.03 -7.10
CA ALA A 247 -21.16 -9.81 -8.04
C ALA A 247 -21.84 -11.11 -8.43
N LEU A 248 -21.06 -12.18 -8.68
CA LEU A 248 -21.60 -13.50 -9.01
C LEU A 248 -22.37 -14.12 -7.83
N VAL A 249 -21.82 -14.07 -6.62
CA VAL A 249 -22.50 -14.57 -5.41
C VAL A 249 -23.81 -13.82 -5.17
N LEU A 250 -23.83 -12.50 -5.37
CA LEU A 250 -25.04 -11.69 -5.24
C LEU A 250 -26.09 -12.06 -6.28
N LEU A 251 -25.68 -12.29 -7.54
CA LEU A 251 -26.59 -12.75 -8.59
C LEU A 251 -27.22 -14.11 -8.26
N ILE A 252 -26.43 -15.07 -7.74
CA ILE A 252 -26.93 -16.37 -7.31
C ILE A 252 -27.95 -16.21 -6.16
N ALA A 253 -27.63 -15.36 -5.17
CA ALA A 253 -28.53 -15.09 -4.06
C ALA A 253 -29.84 -14.44 -4.51
N CYS A 254 -29.78 -13.49 -5.44
CA CYS A 254 -30.97 -12.86 -6.04
C CYS A 254 -31.82 -13.85 -6.85
N ALA A 255 -31.20 -14.72 -7.65
CA ALA A 255 -31.90 -15.75 -8.40
C ALA A 255 -32.61 -16.76 -7.48
N ASN A 256 -31.94 -17.17 -6.40
CA ASN A 256 -32.51 -18.07 -5.39
C ASN A 256 -33.69 -17.41 -4.66
N LEU A 257 -33.58 -16.12 -4.33
CA LEU A 257 -34.67 -15.36 -3.72
C LEU A 257 -35.87 -15.25 -4.66
N ALA A 258 -35.64 -14.95 -5.95
CA ALA A 258 -36.69 -14.87 -6.97
C ALA A 258 -37.42 -16.21 -7.14
N ASN A 259 -36.70 -17.33 -7.22
CA ASN A 259 -37.28 -18.67 -7.30
C ASN A 259 -38.16 -18.99 -6.09
N LEU A 260 -37.74 -18.59 -4.89
CA LEU A 260 -38.51 -18.83 -3.68
C LEU A 260 -39.79 -17.99 -3.60
N LEU A 261 -39.76 -16.75 -4.08
CA LEU A 261 -40.93 -15.87 -4.20
C LEU A 261 -41.93 -16.41 -5.23
N LEU A 262 -41.45 -16.86 -6.40
CA LEU A 262 -42.27 -17.48 -7.44
C LEU A 262 -42.93 -18.78 -6.95
N GLY A 263 -42.19 -19.64 -6.26
CA GLY A 263 -42.72 -20.88 -5.69
C GLY A 263 -43.84 -20.63 -4.67
N ARG A 264 -43.72 -19.58 -3.84
CA ARG A 264 -44.78 -19.19 -2.90
C ARG A 264 -46.01 -18.60 -3.57
N ALA A 265 -45.82 -17.78 -4.60
CA ALA A 265 -46.94 -17.24 -5.37
C ALA A 265 -47.74 -18.37 -6.03
N ALA A 266 -47.06 -19.37 -6.60
CA ALA A 266 -47.71 -20.55 -7.18
C ALA A 266 -48.45 -21.40 -6.12
N ALA A 267 -47.86 -21.60 -4.94
CA ALA A 267 -48.51 -22.34 -3.86
C ALA A 267 -49.77 -21.64 -3.33
N ARG A 268 -49.73 -20.31 -3.14
CA ARG A 268 -50.89 -19.50 -2.75
C ARG A 268 -51.98 -19.47 -3.82
N GLY A 269 -51.60 -19.44 -5.09
CA GLY A 269 -52.56 -19.51 -6.21
C GLY A 269 -53.36 -20.82 -6.22
N ARG A 270 -52.72 -21.94 -5.89
CA ARG A 270 -53.40 -23.24 -5.75
C ARG A 270 -54.35 -23.29 -4.55
N GLU A 271 -53.98 -22.71 -3.40
CA GLU A 271 -54.88 -22.62 -2.23
C GLU A 271 -56.13 -21.78 -2.49
N LEU A 272 -55.99 -20.69 -3.25
CA LEU A 272 -57.11 -19.83 -3.64
C LEU A 272 -58.04 -20.51 -4.66
N ALA A 273 -57.48 -21.26 -5.60
CA ALA A 273 -58.26 -22.00 -6.61
C ALA A 273 -59.05 -23.19 -6.03
N VAL A 274 -58.66 -23.72 -4.86
CA VAL A 274 -59.38 -24.82 -4.19
C VAL A 274 -60.48 -24.31 -3.24
N ARG A 275 -60.49 -23.01 -2.91
CA ARG A 275 -61.49 -22.38 -2.02
C ARG A 275 -62.61 -21.63 -2.76
N LEU A 276 -62.52 -21.52 -4.09
CA LEU A 276 -63.57 -21.01 -4.99
C LEU A 276 -64.35 -22.19 -5.57
#